data_AF-A0A9N7ZBN7-F1
#
_entry.id   AF-A0A9N7ZBN7-F1
#
_cell.length_a   1.000
_cell.length_b   1.000
_cell.length_c   1.000
_cell.angle_alpha   90.00
_cell.angle_beta   90.00
_cell.angle_gamma   90.00
#
_symmetry.space_group_name_H-M   'P 1'
#
loop_
_entity.id
_entity.type
_entity.pdbx_description
1 polymer ?
#
loop_
_entity_poly.entity_id
_entity_poly.type
_entity_poly.pdbx_seq_one_letter_code
_entity_poly.pdbx_strand_id
1 'polypeptide(L)'
;MQMGQTGDRTADLQIGGRQLYPSATAACFMSFHGIHRVSVVHLLKTVRLLRLLRLLQKMDRYSQHSTVVLTLLMSMFALLAHWMACIWYIIGKMEMEANTYNWDIGWLHELGKRLESPYFTIGDVNGTGSGPPIRSVYIASLYFTLSSLTSVGFGNVSANTDAEKIFSICVMLIGALMHALVFGNVTAIIQRMYSRWSQYHTRTKDLKDFIRVHHLPQSLKQRMLEYFQTTWSVNNGIDCNELLKDFPDELRSDITMHLNKEILELSLFASASRGCLRSLSLHIKTSFCAPGEYLLRQGDALQAIFLVVLGFHGGAEGRHGAGHPGYDKGKATGFSHGLAHF
;
A
#
# COMPACT_ATOMS: atom_id res chain seq x y z
N MET A 1 -85.65 25.61 -21.69
CA MET A 1 -85.74 24.35 -22.46
C MET A 1 -85.11 24.64 -23.82
N GLN A 2 -83.82 24.32 -24.01
CA GLN A 2 -83.33 23.13 -24.76
C GLN A 2 -83.80 23.16 -26.23
N MET A 3 -83.00 23.02 -27.28
CA MET A 3 -81.60 22.63 -27.49
C MET A 3 -81.14 23.25 -28.82
N GLY A 4 -79.84 23.48 -28.98
CA GLY A 4 -79.20 23.75 -30.26
C GLY A 4 -77.80 23.15 -30.31
N GLN A 5 -77.73 21.87 -30.71
CA GLN A 5 -76.57 21.16 -31.26
C GLN A 5 -77.10 20.57 -32.58
N THR A 6 -76.43 20.48 -33.72
CA THR A 6 -75.04 20.39 -34.19
C THR A 6 -75.09 20.88 -35.66
N GLY A 7 -74.05 21.25 -36.39
CA GLY A 7 -72.60 21.22 -36.29
C GLY A 7 -72.07 21.56 -37.70
N ASP A 8 -70.87 22.09 -37.84
CA ASP A 8 -69.83 21.47 -38.67
C ASP A 8 -68.49 22.16 -38.41
N ARG A 9 -67.44 21.34 -38.32
CA ARG A 9 -66.08 21.73 -37.96
C ARG A 9 -65.30 22.02 -39.23
N THR A 10 -64.86 23.26 -39.41
CA THR A 10 -63.68 23.56 -40.21
C THR A 10 -62.71 24.42 -39.41
N ALA A 11 -61.46 24.03 -39.48
CA ALA A 11 -60.37 24.43 -38.62
C ALA A 11 -59.82 25.80 -39.03
N ASP A 12 -59.65 26.69 -38.05
CA ASP A 12 -58.76 27.84 -38.18
C ASP A 12 -57.60 27.74 -37.18
N LEU A 13 -56.42 27.73 -37.79
CA LEU A 13 -55.08 27.70 -37.23
C LEU A 13 -54.83 28.97 -36.41
N GLN A 14 -54.64 28.85 -35.09
CA GLN A 14 -53.84 29.82 -34.35
C GLN A 14 -52.45 29.23 -34.09
N ILE A 15 -51.49 29.77 -34.83
CA ILE A 15 -50.05 29.57 -34.67
C ILE A 15 -49.63 30.27 -33.37
N GLY A 16 -49.68 29.53 -32.26
CA GLY A 16 -49.05 29.94 -31.00
C GLY A 16 -47.54 29.70 -31.09
N GLY A 17 -46.77 30.79 -31.14
CA GLY A 17 -45.32 30.76 -31.21
C GLY A 17 -44.71 29.95 -30.07
N ARG A 18 -43.97 28.90 -30.41
CA ARG A 18 -43.00 28.27 -29.51
C ARG A 18 -41.96 29.33 -29.12
N GLN A 19 -42.08 29.90 -27.93
CA GLN A 19 -40.95 30.50 -27.24
C GLN A 19 -39.89 29.40 -27.07
N LEU A 20 -38.84 29.53 -27.87
CA LEU A 20 -37.65 28.70 -27.81
C LEU A 20 -36.94 29.05 -26.49
N TYR A 21 -37.20 28.29 -25.42
CA TYR A 21 -36.40 28.33 -24.21
C TYR A 21 -34.93 28.12 -24.63
N PRO A 22 -33.98 29.00 -24.28
CA PRO A 22 -32.58 28.62 -24.38
C PRO A 22 -32.42 27.38 -23.49
N SER A 23 -31.92 26.30 -24.07
CA SER A 23 -31.76 25.02 -23.38
C SER A 23 -31.08 25.26 -22.03
N ALA A 24 -31.56 24.62 -20.96
CA ALA A 24 -30.98 24.73 -19.62
C ALA A 24 -29.45 24.51 -19.59
N THR A 25 -28.92 23.81 -20.61
CA THR A 25 -27.49 23.64 -20.90
C THR A 25 -26.76 24.95 -21.23
N ALA A 26 -27.37 25.89 -21.95
CA ALA A 26 -26.78 27.18 -22.32
C ALA A 26 -26.77 28.17 -21.15
N ALA A 27 -27.83 28.17 -20.33
CA ALA A 27 -27.86 28.93 -19.08
C ALA A 27 -26.86 28.38 -18.05
N CYS A 28 -26.71 27.05 -17.98
CA CYS A 28 -25.66 26.39 -17.19
C CYS A 28 -24.25 26.77 -17.68
N PHE A 29 -24.00 26.78 -19.01
CA PHE A 29 -22.71 27.18 -19.60
C PHE A 29 -22.37 28.67 -19.36
N MET A 30 -23.38 29.56 -19.42
CA MET A 30 -23.19 31.00 -19.19
C MET A 30 -22.99 31.35 -17.72
N SER A 31 -23.70 30.68 -16.80
CA SER A 31 -23.47 30.78 -15.34
C SER A 31 -22.11 30.19 -14.94
N PHE A 32 -21.63 29.17 -15.64
CA PHE A 32 -20.26 28.62 -15.49
C PHE A 32 -19.18 29.67 -15.81
N HIS A 33 -19.42 30.53 -16.81
CA HIS A 33 -18.49 31.57 -17.25
C HIS A 33 -18.38 32.78 -16.30
N GLY A 34 -19.46 33.17 -15.62
CA GLY A 34 -19.47 34.29 -14.67
C GLY A 34 -18.71 33.99 -13.37
N ILE A 35 -18.79 32.75 -12.89
CA ILE A 35 -18.12 32.25 -11.67
C ILE A 35 -16.63 31.97 -11.92
N HIS A 36 -16.23 31.76 -13.18
CA HIS A 36 -14.84 31.55 -13.59
C HIS A 36 -13.90 32.71 -13.22
N ARG A 37 -14.38 33.95 -12.98
CA ARG A 37 -13.46 35.05 -12.64
C ARG A 37 -13.12 35.17 -11.15
N VAL A 38 -14.07 34.91 -10.25
CA VAL A 38 -13.85 35.04 -8.78
C VAL A 38 -13.40 33.72 -8.14
N SER A 39 -13.89 32.58 -8.66
CA SER A 39 -13.52 31.24 -8.17
C SER A 39 -12.11 30.82 -8.62
N VAL A 40 -11.68 31.18 -9.85
CA VAL A 40 -10.34 30.83 -10.38
C VAL A 40 -9.20 31.46 -9.58
N VAL A 41 -9.37 32.67 -9.00
CA VAL A 41 -8.33 33.31 -8.18
C VAL A 41 -8.16 32.58 -6.83
N HIS A 42 -9.24 32.04 -6.27
CA HIS A 42 -9.18 31.17 -5.09
C HIS A 42 -8.72 29.75 -5.43
N LEU A 43 -9.07 29.22 -6.62
CA LEU A 43 -8.50 27.99 -7.18
C LEU A 43 -7.00 28.15 -7.46
N LEU A 44 -6.49 29.34 -7.80
CA LEU A 44 -5.04 29.56 -7.91
C LEU A 44 -4.33 29.39 -6.56
N LYS A 45 -5.02 29.49 -5.41
CA LYS A 45 -4.42 29.07 -4.12
C LYS A 45 -4.23 27.55 -4.04
N THR A 46 -5.01 26.76 -4.78
CA THR A 46 -4.81 25.29 -4.89
C THR A 46 -3.61 24.92 -5.77
N VAL A 47 -3.03 25.85 -6.54
CA VAL A 47 -1.68 25.69 -7.13
C VAL A 47 -0.62 25.53 -6.03
N ARG A 48 -0.86 26.00 -4.79
CA ARG A 48 0.01 25.66 -3.66
C ARG A 48 -0.02 24.17 -3.34
N LEU A 49 -1.10 23.46 -3.67
CA LEU A 49 -1.19 22.01 -3.56
C LEU A 49 -0.29 21.28 -4.56
N LEU A 50 0.02 21.88 -5.72
CA LEU A 50 1.08 21.37 -6.61
C LEU A 50 2.48 21.41 -5.95
N ARG A 51 2.65 22.12 -4.82
CA ARG A 51 3.88 21.97 -4.01
C ARG A 51 3.93 20.62 -3.30
N LEU A 52 2.80 19.96 -3.02
CA LEU A 52 2.78 18.56 -2.55
C LEU A 52 3.25 17.58 -3.64
N LEU A 53 3.12 17.89 -4.93
CA LEU A 53 3.76 17.10 -5.99
C LEU A 53 5.29 17.11 -5.90
N ARG A 54 5.90 18.17 -5.32
CA ARG A 54 7.33 18.16 -5.00
C ARG A 54 7.67 17.26 -3.81
N LEU A 55 6.72 17.02 -2.91
CA LEU A 55 6.86 16.00 -1.86
C LEU A 55 6.81 14.60 -2.47
N LEU A 56 6.02 14.36 -3.53
CA LEU A 56 6.04 13.11 -4.29
C LEU A 56 7.40 12.84 -4.94
N GLN A 57 8.09 13.87 -5.46
CA GLN A 57 9.46 13.72 -5.97
C GLN A 57 10.49 13.42 -4.86
N LYS A 58 10.25 13.92 -3.64
CA LYS A 58 11.05 13.57 -2.46
C LYS A 58 10.65 12.21 -1.85
N MET A 59 9.50 11.67 -2.25
CA MET A 59 8.94 10.42 -1.73
C MET A 59 9.70 9.20 -2.22
N ASP A 60 10.46 9.28 -3.31
CA ASP A 60 11.27 8.14 -3.78
C ASP A 60 12.30 7.69 -2.73
N ARG A 61 12.85 8.66 -1.97
CA ARG A 61 13.70 8.38 -0.79
C ARG A 61 12.93 7.89 0.44
N TYR A 62 11.65 8.23 0.57
CA TYR A 62 10.77 7.81 1.68
C TYR A 62 9.93 6.56 1.36
N SER A 63 9.98 6.05 0.12
CA SER A 63 9.30 4.84 -0.38
C SER A 63 9.59 3.58 0.46
N GLN A 64 10.66 3.62 1.25
CA GLN A 64 11.00 2.59 2.24
C GLN A 64 10.00 2.53 3.41
N HIS A 65 9.29 3.63 3.71
CA HIS A 65 8.33 3.72 4.81
C HIS A 65 6.91 3.68 4.27
N SER A 66 6.41 2.47 4.01
CA SER A 66 5.04 2.16 3.59
C SER A 66 3.96 2.94 4.36
N THR A 67 4.18 3.19 5.64
CA THR A 67 3.27 3.97 6.51
C THR A 67 3.12 5.43 6.08
N VAL A 68 4.20 6.07 5.59
CA VAL A 68 4.18 7.47 5.14
C VAL A 68 3.35 7.62 3.85
N VAL A 69 3.44 6.64 2.95
CA VAL A 69 2.64 6.62 1.72
C VAL A 69 1.15 6.49 2.07
N LEU A 70 0.80 5.60 3.00
CA LEU A 70 -0.58 5.41 3.43
C LEU A 70 -1.16 6.65 4.10
N THR A 71 -0.43 7.29 5.02
CA THR A 71 -0.90 8.52 5.69
C THR A 71 -1.07 9.67 4.71
N LEU A 72 -0.18 9.79 3.72
CA LEU A 72 -0.30 10.77 2.65
C LEU A 72 -1.56 10.51 1.81
N LEU A 73 -1.82 9.26 1.40
CA LEU A 73 -3.03 8.90 0.66
C LEU A 73 -4.31 9.21 1.44
N MET A 74 -4.35 8.90 2.74
CA MET A 74 -5.50 9.22 3.60
C MET A 74 -5.71 10.74 3.73
N SER A 75 -4.62 11.51 3.83
CA SER A 75 -4.71 12.98 3.87
C SER A 75 -5.23 13.58 2.56
N MET A 76 -4.82 13.01 1.42
CA MET A 76 -5.33 13.41 0.10
C MET A 76 -6.80 13.06 -0.07
N PHE A 77 -7.23 11.90 0.40
CA PHE A 77 -8.64 11.50 0.41
C PHE A 77 -9.51 12.47 1.24
N ALA A 78 -9.07 12.82 2.46
CA ALA A 78 -9.79 13.76 3.31
C ALA A 78 -9.90 15.16 2.69
N LEU A 79 -8.82 15.64 2.06
CA LEU A 79 -8.82 16.92 1.37
C LEU A 79 -9.76 16.93 0.15
N LEU A 80 -9.75 15.85 -0.63
CA LEU A 80 -10.65 15.68 -1.77
C LEU A 80 -12.10 15.68 -1.31
N ALA A 81 -12.44 14.92 -0.25
CA ALA A 81 -13.77 14.90 0.33
C ALA A 81 -14.23 16.30 0.77
N HIS A 82 -13.36 17.05 1.44
CA HIS A 82 -13.64 18.44 1.81
C HIS A 82 -13.91 19.33 0.57
N TRP A 83 -13.09 19.23 -0.47
CA TRP A 83 -13.30 20.01 -1.70
C TRP A 83 -14.61 19.66 -2.40
N MET A 84 -14.89 18.36 -2.56
CA MET A 84 -16.15 17.93 -3.16
C MET A 84 -17.35 18.39 -2.30
N ALA A 85 -17.23 18.38 -0.96
CA ALA A 85 -18.28 18.87 -0.06
C ALA A 85 -18.54 20.37 -0.26
N CYS A 86 -17.48 21.18 -0.40
CA CYS A 86 -17.62 22.61 -0.68
C CYS A 86 -18.27 22.85 -2.05
N ILE A 87 -17.89 22.09 -3.08
CA ILE A 87 -18.50 22.21 -4.41
C ILE A 87 -19.98 21.80 -4.36
N TRP A 88 -20.31 20.73 -3.64
CA TRP A 88 -21.69 20.28 -3.42
C TRP A 88 -22.56 21.36 -2.77
N TYR A 89 -22.01 22.06 -1.77
CA TYR A 89 -22.67 23.22 -1.15
C TYR A 89 -22.88 24.37 -2.14
N ILE A 90 -21.86 24.73 -2.92
CA ILE A 90 -21.96 25.80 -3.91
C ILE A 90 -23.03 25.47 -4.97
N ILE A 91 -23.09 24.23 -5.46
CA ILE A 91 -24.11 23.79 -6.42
C ILE A 91 -25.52 23.95 -5.82
N GLY A 92 -25.73 23.48 -4.58
CA GLY A 92 -27.03 23.62 -3.90
C GLY A 92 -27.44 25.09 -3.71
N LYS A 93 -26.49 25.96 -3.39
CA LYS A 93 -26.75 27.40 -3.25
C LYS A 93 -27.07 28.07 -4.59
N MET A 94 -26.33 27.74 -5.65
CA MET A 94 -26.57 28.27 -6.99
C MET A 94 -27.93 27.84 -7.55
N GLU A 95 -28.30 26.58 -7.39
CA GLU A 95 -29.61 26.06 -7.84
C GLU A 95 -30.77 26.71 -7.08
N MET A 96 -30.56 27.08 -5.81
CA MET A 96 -31.52 27.83 -5.01
C MET A 96 -31.64 29.29 -5.47
N GLU A 97 -30.52 29.97 -5.75
CA GLU A 97 -30.53 31.37 -6.22
C GLU A 97 -31.11 31.50 -7.65
N ALA A 98 -30.88 30.50 -8.51
CA ALA A 98 -31.37 30.50 -9.89
C ALA A 98 -32.89 30.29 -10.00
N ASN A 99 -33.52 29.63 -9.02
CA ASN A 99 -34.94 29.27 -9.05
C ASN A 99 -35.70 30.00 -7.93
N THR A 100 -36.22 31.18 -8.23
CA THR A 100 -36.69 32.16 -7.23
C THR A 100 -38.16 32.00 -6.80
N TYR A 101 -38.95 31.14 -7.47
CA TYR A 101 -40.37 30.92 -7.16
C TYR A 101 -40.67 29.41 -6.99
N ASN A 102 -41.12 29.02 -5.79
CA ASN A 102 -41.66 27.69 -5.44
C ASN A 102 -40.77 26.47 -5.79
N TRP A 103 -39.45 26.64 -5.73
CA TRP A 103 -38.50 25.58 -6.05
C TRP A 103 -38.03 24.82 -4.80
N ASP A 104 -38.67 23.68 -4.55
CA ASP A 104 -38.51 22.96 -3.28
C ASP A 104 -37.74 21.62 -3.44
N ILE A 105 -37.12 21.42 -4.60
CA ILE A 105 -36.61 20.11 -5.06
C ILE A 105 -35.14 19.91 -4.69
N GLY A 106 -34.34 20.98 -4.63
CA GLY A 106 -32.89 20.88 -4.39
C GLY A 106 -32.52 20.26 -3.04
N TRP A 107 -31.34 19.65 -2.96
CA TRP A 107 -30.90 18.90 -1.77
C TRP A 107 -30.86 19.77 -0.50
N LEU A 108 -30.57 21.07 -0.65
CA LEU A 108 -30.47 22.02 0.46
C LEU A 108 -31.85 22.31 1.08
N HIS A 109 -32.89 22.41 0.25
CA HIS A 109 -34.28 22.57 0.72
C HIS A 109 -34.77 21.31 1.43
N GLU A 110 -34.48 20.14 0.86
CA GLU A 110 -34.82 18.85 1.46
C GLU A 110 -34.12 18.66 2.82
N LEU A 111 -32.85 19.08 2.93
CA LEU A 111 -32.14 19.10 4.21
C LEU A 111 -32.81 20.03 5.23
N GLY A 112 -33.20 21.24 4.81
CA GLY A 112 -33.90 22.20 5.68
C GLY A 112 -35.24 21.65 6.19
N LYS A 113 -35.99 20.95 5.35
CA LYS A 113 -37.23 20.26 5.73
C LYS A 113 -36.98 19.20 6.80
N ARG A 114 -35.95 18.36 6.62
CA ARG A 114 -35.59 17.29 7.57
C ARG A 114 -35.08 17.80 8.91
N LEU A 115 -34.44 18.96 8.93
CA LEU A 115 -33.91 19.59 10.13
C LEU A 115 -34.90 20.58 10.78
N GLU A 116 -36.17 20.57 10.36
CA GLU A 116 -37.23 21.48 10.85
C GLU A 116 -36.84 22.96 10.78
N SER A 117 -35.93 23.30 9.88
CA SER A 117 -35.40 24.65 9.64
C SER A 117 -35.46 24.98 8.14
N PRO A 118 -36.67 25.00 7.54
CA PRO A 118 -36.82 25.20 6.11
C PRO A 118 -36.39 26.62 5.69
N TYR A 119 -35.96 26.74 4.44
CA TYR A 119 -35.70 28.03 3.81
C TYR A 119 -37.05 28.69 3.50
N PHE A 120 -37.33 29.85 4.10
CA PHE A 120 -38.55 30.61 3.82
C PHE A 120 -38.20 31.85 3.00
N THR A 121 -38.87 32.04 1.86
CA THR A 121 -38.86 33.27 1.07
C THR A 121 -39.97 34.20 1.56
N ILE A 122 -39.82 34.78 2.75
CA ILE A 122 -40.74 35.85 3.18
C ILE A 122 -40.21 37.16 2.61
N GLY A 123 -40.99 37.76 1.71
CA GLY A 123 -40.69 39.05 1.07
C GLY A 123 -40.36 40.12 2.12
N ASP A 124 -39.37 40.94 1.78
CA ASP A 124 -39.00 42.19 2.44
C ASP A 124 -38.94 42.15 3.97
N VAL A 125 -37.85 41.64 4.54
CA VAL A 125 -36.97 42.30 5.55
C VAL A 125 -35.81 41.33 5.86
N ASN A 126 -34.59 41.66 5.42
CA ASN A 126 -33.31 41.14 5.94
C ASN A 126 -33.27 39.64 6.34
N GLY A 127 -33.54 38.75 5.37
CA GLY A 127 -33.53 37.29 5.53
C GLY A 127 -32.15 36.65 5.71
N THR A 128 -31.30 37.19 6.59
CA THR A 128 -29.96 36.61 6.89
C THR A 128 -30.01 35.39 7.82
N GLY A 129 -31.20 34.84 8.12
CA GLY A 129 -31.40 33.79 9.12
C GLY A 129 -32.31 32.62 8.73
N SER A 130 -32.77 32.51 7.47
CA SER A 130 -33.60 31.38 7.03
C SER A 130 -32.75 30.19 6.58
N GLY A 131 -33.03 28.99 7.11
CA GLY A 131 -32.35 27.74 6.76
C GLY A 131 -31.58 27.09 7.94
N PRO A 132 -31.12 25.84 7.77
CA PRO A 132 -30.32 25.14 8.76
C PRO A 132 -28.97 25.85 9.00
N PRO A 133 -28.39 25.73 10.21
CA PRO A 133 -27.12 26.38 10.54
C PRO A 133 -26.00 25.88 9.63
N ILE A 134 -25.06 26.77 9.28
CA ILE A 134 -23.95 26.48 8.35
C ILE A 134 -23.14 25.24 8.75
N ARG A 135 -23.01 24.98 10.06
CA ARG A 135 -22.35 23.78 10.58
C ARG A 135 -23.08 22.51 10.14
N SER A 136 -24.40 22.46 10.26
CA SER A 136 -25.21 21.31 9.85
C SER A 136 -25.18 21.12 8.34
N VAL A 137 -25.20 22.21 7.57
CA VAL A 137 -25.06 22.15 6.11
C VAL A 137 -23.70 21.59 5.71
N TYR A 138 -22.62 22.08 6.32
CA TYR A 138 -21.27 21.58 6.05
C TYR A 138 -21.12 20.09 6.42
N ILE A 139 -21.62 19.68 7.58
CA ILE A 139 -21.60 18.27 8.00
C ILE A 139 -22.40 17.41 7.03
N ALA A 140 -23.58 17.85 6.58
CA ALA A 140 -24.40 17.13 5.61
C ALA A 140 -23.73 17.03 4.24
N SER A 141 -23.07 18.10 3.77
CA SER A 141 -22.29 18.08 2.52
C SER A 141 -21.08 17.15 2.60
N LEU A 142 -20.37 17.17 3.73
CA LEU A 142 -19.24 16.27 3.97
C LEU A 142 -19.71 14.82 4.10
N TYR A 143 -20.83 14.58 4.77
CA TYR A 143 -21.45 13.27 4.89
C TYR A 143 -21.85 12.72 3.52
N PHE A 144 -22.53 13.52 2.69
CA PHE A 144 -22.90 13.12 1.32
C PHE A 144 -21.66 12.72 0.53
N THR A 145 -20.67 13.60 0.45
CA THR A 145 -19.47 13.36 -0.36
C THR A 145 -18.61 12.22 0.16
N LEU A 146 -18.43 12.08 1.48
CA LEU A 146 -17.76 10.91 2.05
C LEU A 146 -18.54 9.62 1.75
N SER A 147 -19.87 9.63 1.89
CA SER A 147 -20.69 8.44 1.60
C SER A 147 -20.64 8.03 0.13
N SER A 148 -20.54 8.98 -0.80
CA SER A 148 -20.37 8.72 -2.23
C SER A 148 -18.94 8.29 -2.57
N LEU A 149 -17.92 8.95 -2.01
CA LEU A 149 -16.51 8.62 -2.25
C LEU A 149 -16.12 7.24 -1.68
N THR A 150 -16.77 6.82 -0.59
CA THR A 150 -16.59 5.49 0.02
C THR A 150 -17.54 4.43 -0.55
N SER A 151 -18.37 4.79 -1.54
CA SER A 151 -19.37 3.91 -2.15
C SER A 151 -20.38 3.30 -1.16
N VAL A 152 -20.61 3.93 -0.01
CA VAL A 152 -21.60 3.47 0.98
C VAL A 152 -23.00 3.93 0.60
N GLY A 153 -23.16 5.21 0.20
CA GLY A 153 -24.37 5.71 -0.46
C GLY A 153 -25.69 5.52 0.33
N PHE A 154 -25.74 5.92 1.60
CA PHE A 154 -26.93 5.76 2.45
C PHE A 154 -28.23 6.39 1.94
N GLY A 155 -28.17 7.37 1.03
CA GLY A 155 -29.35 8.01 0.43
C GLY A 155 -30.05 9.07 1.31
N ASN A 156 -29.56 9.33 2.52
CA ASN A 156 -30.13 10.36 3.41
C ASN A 156 -29.93 11.80 2.92
N VAL A 157 -28.93 12.02 2.07
CA VAL A 157 -28.76 13.24 1.28
C VAL A 157 -28.63 12.77 -0.16
N SER A 158 -29.50 13.24 -1.05
CA SER A 158 -29.58 12.78 -2.43
C SER A 158 -29.59 13.95 -3.39
N ALA A 159 -29.08 13.68 -4.60
CA ALA A 159 -29.24 14.58 -5.73
C ALA A 159 -30.66 14.46 -6.30
N ASN A 160 -31.34 15.60 -6.37
CA ASN A 160 -32.72 15.69 -6.83
C ASN A 160 -32.78 16.42 -8.17
N THR A 161 -31.92 17.42 -8.39
CA THR A 161 -31.83 18.16 -9.67
C THR A 161 -30.84 17.51 -10.64
N ASP A 162 -30.95 17.82 -11.93
CA ASP A 162 -30.07 17.22 -12.94
C ASP A 162 -28.62 17.67 -12.80
N ALA A 163 -28.39 18.92 -12.38
CA ALA A 163 -27.07 19.43 -12.04
C ALA A 163 -26.46 18.67 -10.86
N GLU A 164 -27.25 18.46 -9.79
CA GLU A 164 -26.84 17.67 -8.63
C GLU A 164 -26.52 16.21 -9.01
N LYS A 165 -27.32 15.60 -9.90
CA LYS A 165 -27.12 14.21 -10.37
C LYS A 165 -25.85 14.06 -11.19
N ILE A 166 -25.60 14.98 -12.13
CA ILE A 166 -24.37 14.99 -12.94
C ILE A 166 -23.15 15.10 -12.03
N PHE A 167 -23.16 16.01 -11.06
CA PHE A 167 -22.08 16.13 -10.10
C PHE A 167 -21.89 14.85 -9.27
N SER A 168 -22.99 14.24 -8.82
CA SER A 168 -22.95 12.98 -8.06
C SER A 168 -22.32 11.84 -8.87
N ILE A 169 -22.63 11.74 -10.18
CA ILE A 169 -22.00 10.78 -11.09
C ILE A 169 -20.49 11.01 -11.15
N CYS A 170 -20.04 12.26 -11.30
CA CYS A 170 -18.62 12.60 -11.29
C CYS A 170 -17.94 12.22 -9.97
N VAL A 171 -18.56 12.53 -8.82
CA VAL A 171 -18.04 12.17 -7.49
C VAL A 171 -17.91 10.65 -7.34
N MET A 172 -18.91 9.90 -7.77
CA MET A 172 -18.89 8.43 -7.70
C MET A 172 -17.75 7.83 -8.56
N LEU A 173 -17.53 8.35 -9.77
CA LEU A 173 -16.41 7.91 -10.62
C LEU A 173 -15.04 8.22 -10.00
N ILE A 174 -14.88 9.43 -9.45
CA ILE A 174 -13.66 9.83 -8.76
C ILE A 174 -13.44 8.96 -7.51
N GLY A 175 -14.51 8.68 -6.76
CA GLY A 175 -14.51 7.81 -5.59
C GLY A 175 -14.04 6.39 -5.94
N ALA A 176 -14.60 5.80 -7.00
CA ALA A 176 -14.21 4.47 -7.47
C ALA A 176 -12.71 4.38 -7.82
N LEU A 177 -12.18 5.39 -8.54
CA LEU A 177 -10.76 5.45 -8.87
C LEU A 177 -9.88 5.63 -7.62
N MET A 178 -10.27 6.51 -6.70
CA MET A 178 -9.55 6.72 -5.44
C MET A 178 -9.52 5.45 -4.58
N HIS A 179 -10.65 4.74 -4.50
CA HIS A 179 -10.76 3.50 -3.76
C HIS A 179 -9.84 2.41 -4.33
N ALA A 180 -9.80 2.27 -5.66
CA ALA A 180 -8.88 1.36 -6.33
C ALA A 180 -7.40 1.70 -6.03
N LEU A 181 -7.04 2.99 -6.01
CA LEU A 181 -5.69 3.43 -5.67
C LEU A 181 -5.32 3.12 -4.21
N VAL A 182 -6.20 3.44 -3.26
CA VAL A 182 -5.95 3.19 -1.83
C VAL A 182 -5.80 1.69 -1.58
N PHE A 183 -6.74 0.87 -2.06
CA PHE A 183 -6.67 -0.57 -1.89
C PHE A 183 -5.46 -1.19 -2.59
N GLY A 184 -5.13 -0.75 -3.81
CA GLY A 184 -3.93 -1.21 -4.51
C GLY A 184 -2.64 -0.95 -3.72
N ASN A 185 -2.53 0.23 -3.09
CA ASN A 185 -1.38 0.54 -2.23
C ASN A 185 -1.37 -0.31 -0.95
N VAL A 186 -2.51 -0.50 -0.29
CA VAL A 186 -2.61 -1.38 0.89
C VAL A 186 -2.19 -2.81 0.54
N THR A 187 -2.68 -3.36 -0.58
CA THR A 187 -2.29 -4.69 -1.05
C THR A 187 -0.78 -4.76 -1.34
N ALA A 188 -0.20 -3.75 -2.00
CA ALA A 188 1.24 -3.72 -2.25
C ALA A 188 2.07 -3.69 -0.96
N ILE A 189 1.62 -2.94 0.06
CA ILE A 189 2.27 -2.90 1.38
C ILE A 189 2.21 -4.27 2.06
N ILE A 190 1.03 -4.91 2.05
CA ILE A 190 0.84 -6.25 2.60
C ILE A 190 1.76 -7.25 1.88
N GLN A 191 1.81 -7.22 0.55
CA GLN A 191 2.69 -8.09 -0.23
C GLN A 191 4.17 -7.89 0.12
N ARG A 192 4.62 -6.64 0.30
CA ARG A 192 6.00 -6.35 0.73
C ARG A 192 6.27 -6.87 2.15
N MET A 193 5.35 -6.63 3.09
CA MET A 193 5.48 -7.07 4.49
C MET A 193 5.58 -8.60 4.58
N TYR A 194 4.76 -9.32 3.82
CA TYR A 194 4.77 -10.78 3.81
C TYR A 194 5.76 -11.38 2.80
N SER A 195 6.54 -10.59 2.07
CA SER A 195 7.47 -11.10 1.04
C SER A 195 8.46 -12.10 1.62
N ARG A 196 9.12 -11.77 2.75
CA ARG A 196 10.09 -12.68 3.39
C ARG A 196 9.43 -13.94 3.95
N TRP A 197 8.26 -13.78 4.57
CA TRP A 197 7.49 -14.91 5.09
C TRP A 197 7.03 -15.85 3.96
N SER A 198 6.59 -15.29 2.84
CA SER A 198 6.21 -16.03 1.63
C SER A 198 7.40 -16.78 1.06
N GLN A 199 8.57 -16.14 0.93
CA GLN A 199 9.79 -16.80 0.46
C GLN A 199 10.19 -17.98 1.35
N TYR A 200 10.17 -17.82 2.68
CA TYR A 200 10.44 -18.91 3.62
C TYR A 200 9.49 -20.10 3.39
N HIS A 201 8.19 -19.84 3.27
CA HIS A 201 7.18 -20.88 3.08
C HIS A 201 7.31 -21.58 1.73
N THR A 202 7.57 -20.83 0.65
CA THR A 202 7.80 -21.38 -0.69
C THR A 202 9.02 -22.30 -0.68
N ARG A 203 10.17 -21.84 -0.17
CA ARG A 203 11.39 -22.66 -0.11
C ARG A 203 11.22 -23.89 0.80
N THR A 204 10.52 -23.74 1.92
CA THR A 204 10.19 -24.88 2.80
C THR A 204 9.29 -25.90 2.10
N LYS A 205 8.34 -25.43 1.27
CA LYS A 205 7.48 -26.30 0.48
C LYS A 205 8.29 -27.05 -0.57
N ASP A 206 9.14 -26.36 -1.33
CA ASP A 206 10.01 -26.97 -2.34
C ASP A 206 10.89 -28.07 -1.72
N LEU A 207 11.46 -27.81 -0.54
CA LEU A 207 12.24 -28.79 0.21
C LEU A 207 11.41 -30.02 0.61
N LYS A 208 10.18 -29.81 1.11
CA LYS A 208 9.28 -30.92 1.47
C LYS A 208 8.85 -31.75 0.27
N ASP A 209 8.62 -31.10 -0.87
CA ASP A 209 8.24 -31.77 -2.11
C ASP A 209 9.43 -32.58 -2.66
N PHE A 210 10.65 -32.03 -2.62
CA PHE A 210 11.88 -32.75 -2.95
C PHE A 210 12.06 -34.02 -2.10
N ILE A 211 11.90 -33.89 -0.77
CA ILE A 211 11.99 -35.02 0.17
C ILE A 211 10.96 -36.10 -0.16
N ARG A 212 9.74 -35.70 -0.56
CA ARG A 212 8.65 -36.62 -0.89
C ARG A 212 8.92 -37.37 -2.19
N VAL A 213 9.33 -36.67 -3.25
CA VAL A 213 9.59 -37.25 -4.58
C VAL A 213 10.73 -38.27 -4.54
N HIS A 214 11.78 -37.99 -3.76
CA HIS A 214 12.93 -38.87 -3.65
C HIS A 214 12.81 -39.93 -2.54
N HIS A 215 11.65 -40.05 -1.88
CA HIS A 215 11.40 -41.02 -0.81
C HIS A 215 12.49 -41.07 0.27
N LEU A 216 12.97 -39.89 0.70
CA LEU A 216 14.07 -39.82 1.66
C LEU A 216 13.66 -40.35 3.04
N PRO A 217 14.55 -41.07 3.75
CA PRO A 217 14.26 -41.62 5.06
C PRO A 217 13.98 -40.52 6.08
N GLN A 218 13.12 -40.83 7.06
CA GLN A 218 12.60 -39.86 8.03
C GLN A 218 13.72 -39.15 8.83
N SER A 219 14.81 -39.86 9.15
CA SER A 219 15.98 -39.28 9.84
C SER A 219 16.70 -38.21 9.00
N LEU A 220 16.85 -38.44 7.69
CA LEU A 220 17.46 -37.48 6.77
C LEU A 220 16.54 -36.28 6.54
N LYS A 221 15.24 -36.53 6.37
CA LYS A 221 14.22 -35.48 6.25
C LYS A 221 14.24 -34.52 7.44
N GLN A 222 14.27 -35.04 8.66
CA GLN A 222 14.30 -34.20 9.86
C GLN A 222 15.56 -33.33 9.87
N ARG A 223 16.73 -33.93 9.57
CA ARG A 223 18.00 -33.22 9.50
C ARG A 223 18.01 -32.10 8.44
N MET A 224 17.47 -32.36 7.25
CA MET A 224 17.36 -31.35 6.19
C MET A 224 16.47 -30.17 6.59
N LEU A 225 15.35 -30.43 7.26
CA LEU A 225 14.42 -29.38 7.71
C LEU A 225 15.04 -28.54 8.84
N GLU A 226 15.67 -29.18 9.82
CA GLU A 226 16.36 -28.49 10.93
C GLU A 226 17.51 -27.62 10.41
N TYR A 227 18.31 -28.13 9.48
CA TYR A 227 19.36 -27.34 8.82
C TYR A 227 18.80 -26.12 8.10
N PHE A 228 17.73 -26.29 7.31
CA PHE A 228 17.11 -25.19 6.58
C PHE A 228 16.53 -24.12 7.52
N GLN A 229 15.82 -24.53 8.58
CA GLN A 229 15.25 -23.62 9.58
C GLN A 229 16.33 -22.83 10.32
N THR A 230 17.40 -23.50 10.72
CA THR A 230 18.53 -22.87 11.43
C THR A 230 19.27 -21.90 10.51
N THR A 231 19.51 -22.30 9.26
CA THR A 231 20.15 -21.41 8.28
C THR A 231 19.32 -20.15 8.07
N TRP A 232 18.00 -20.32 7.87
CA TRP A 232 17.08 -19.20 7.66
C TRP A 232 16.97 -18.28 8.87
N SER A 233 16.99 -18.80 10.10
CA SER A 233 16.91 -17.97 11.31
C SER A 233 18.15 -17.08 11.50
N VAL A 234 19.31 -17.55 11.05
CA VAL A 234 20.57 -16.79 11.16
C VAL A 234 20.74 -15.80 10.01
N ASN A 235 20.44 -16.21 8.76
CA ASN A 235 20.69 -15.38 7.58
C ASN A 235 19.46 -14.67 7.01
N ASN A 236 18.26 -14.88 7.57
CA ASN A 236 16.98 -14.37 7.05
C ASN A 236 16.73 -14.71 5.56
N GLY A 237 17.32 -15.79 5.06
CA GLY A 237 17.26 -16.21 3.66
C GLY A 237 18.20 -15.47 2.71
N ILE A 238 19.16 -14.70 3.23
CA ILE A 238 20.13 -13.95 2.41
C ILE A 238 21.38 -14.82 2.21
N ASP A 239 21.71 -15.10 0.95
CA ASP A 239 23.01 -15.68 0.58
C ASP A 239 24.03 -14.55 0.42
N CYS A 240 24.94 -14.43 1.39
CA CYS A 240 26.01 -13.42 1.37
C CYS A 240 26.88 -13.53 0.12
N ASN A 241 27.12 -14.74 -0.40
CA ASN A 241 27.98 -14.91 -1.57
C ASN A 241 27.30 -14.43 -2.85
N GLU A 242 25.98 -14.58 -2.97
CA GLU A 242 25.24 -13.96 -4.08
C GLU A 242 25.19 -12.44 -3.95
N LEU A 243 24.87 -11.93 -2.76
CA LEU A 243 24.81 -10.49 -2.50
C LEU A 243 26.14 -9.79 -2.79
N LEU A 244 27.26 -10.45 -2.49
CA LEU A 244 28.59 -9.89 -2.69
C LEU A 244 29.03 -9.86 -4.17
N LYS A 245 28.37 -10.58 -5.09
CA LYS A 245 28.73 -10.57 -6.53
C LYS A 245 28.38 -9.26 -7.23
N ASP A 246 27.42 -8.50 -6.71
CA ASP A 246 26.98 -7.22 -7.29
C ASP A 246 27.98 -6.08 -7.00
N PHE A 247 28.93 -6.29 -6.08
CA PHE A 247 29.91 -5.29 -5.70
C PHE A 247 31.24 -5.46 -6.44
N PRO A 248 32.00 -4.36 -6.68
CA PRO A 248 33.36 -4.44 -7.21
C PRO A 248 34.27 -5.25 -6.29
N ASP A 249 35.30 -5.88 -6.86
CA ASP A 249 36.25 -6.74 -6.14
C ASP A 249 36.88 -6.06 -4.92
N GLU A 250 37.20 -4.78 -5.03
CA GLU A 250 37.79 -4.00 -3.96
C GLU A 250 36.85 -3.92 -2.74
N LEU A 251 35.60 -3.54 -2.97
CA LEU A 251 34.60 -3.40 -1.91
C LEU A 251 34.20 -4.76 -1.33
N ARG A 252 34.02 -5.77 -2.17
CA ARG A 252 33.77 -7.16 -1.74
C ARG A 252 34.87 -7.64 -0.81
N SER A 253 36.10 -7.31 -1.14
CA SER A 253 37.25 -7.71 -0.35
C SER A 253 37.32 -6.98 1.00
N ASP A 254 36.99 -5.68 1.05
CA ASP A 254 36.91 -4.94 2.31
C ASP A 254 35.78 -5.46 3.22
N ILE A 255 34.62 -5.79 2.64
CA ILE A 255 33.50 -6.40 3.37
C ILE A 255 33.89 -7.77 3.92
N THR A 256 34.46 -8.65 3.08
CA THR A 256 34.84 -10.00 3.52
C THR A 256 35.97 -9.99 4.56
N MET A 257 36.91 -9.05 4.49
CA MET A 257 37.88 -8.86 5.56
C MET A 257 37.22 -8.48 6.88
N HIS A 258 36.17 -7.66 6.85
CA HIS A 258 35.43 -7.29 8.05
C HIS A 258 34.63 -8.47 8.61
N LEU A 259 33.91 -9.20 7.75
CA LEU A 259 33.11 -10.36 8.15
C LEU A 259 33.96 -11.49 8.74
N ASN A 260 35.16 -11.70 8.19
CA ASN A 260 36.06 -12.79 8.58
C ASN A 260 37.15 -12.35 9.56
N LYS A 261 37.02 -11.16 10.18
CA LYS A 261 38.06 -10.56 11.03
C LYS A 261 38.54 -11.51 12.13
N GLU A 262 37.62 -12.17 12.84
CA GLU A 262 37.94 -13.09 13.94
C GLU A 262 38.80 -14.28 13.48
N ILE A 263 38.62 -14.74 12.25
CA ILE A 263 39.40 -15.85 11.67
C ILE A 263 40.77 -15.35 11.23
N LEU A 264 40.82 -14.17 10.59
CA LEU A 264 42.06 -13.60 10.06
C LEU A 264 43.01 -13.12 11.16
N GLU A 265 42.51 -12.88 12.38
CA GLU A 265 43.32 -12.51 13.56
C GLU A 265 43.90 -13.72 14.32
N LEU A 266 43.62 -14.95 13.90
CA LEU A 266 44.22 -16.14 14.49
C LEU A 266 45.75 -16.15 14.35
N SER A 267 46.44 -16.69 15.35
CA SER A 267 47.92 -16.78 15.36
C SER A 267 48.51 -17.50 14.14
N LEU A 268 47.72 -18.37 13.49
CA LEU A 268 48.06 -19.04 12.24
C LEU A 268 48.35 -18.05 11.09
N PHE A 269 47.65 -16.90 11.06
CA PHE A 269 47.75 -15.90 10.01
C PHE A 269 48.52 -14.64 10.42
N ALA A 270 49.13 -14.62 11.61
CA ALA A 270 49.83 -13.45 12.15
C ALA A 270 51.00 -12.96 11.27
N SER A 271 51.61 -13.85 10.48
CA SER A 271 52.71 -13.55 9.56
C SER A 271 52.24 -13.29 8.12
N ALA A 272 50.95 -13.42 7.82
CA ALA A 272 50.43 -13.24 6.47
C ALA A 272 50.39 -11.75 6.07
N SER A 273 50.77 -11.45 4.83
CA SER A 273 50.69 -10.09 4.32
C SER A 273 49.22 -9.65 4.16
N ARG A 274 48.98 -8.34 4.22
CA ARG A 274 47.63 -7.79 4.02
C ARG A 274 47.00 -8.22 2.69
N GLY A 275 47.81 -8.32 1.62
CA GLY A 275 47.35 -8.81 0.31
C GLY A 275 46.96 -10.29 0.33
N CYS A 276 47.68 -11.12 1.09
CA CYS A 276 47.33 -12.52 1.29
C CYS A 276 46.01 -12.67 2.06
N LEU A 277 45.86 -11.97 3.19
CA LEU A 277 44.62 -11.95 3.98
C LEU A 277 43.41 -11.48 3.14
N ARG A 278 43.63 -10.49 2.27
CA ARG A 278 42.63 -9.93 1.36
C ARG A 278 42.17 -10.95 0.30
N SER A 279 43.11 -11.72 -0.26
CA SER A 279 42.78 -12.81 -1.19
C SER A 279 42.12 -13.99 -0.47
N LEU A 280 42.56 -14.25 0.76
CA LEU A 280 42.07 -15.33 1.60
C LEU A 280 40.62 -15.08 2.06
N SER A 281 40.28 -13.84 2.44
CA SER A 281 38.95 -13.46 2.91
C SER A 281 37.85 -13.71 1.89
N LEU A 282 38.18 -13.63 0.59
CA LEU A 282 37.26 -13.90 -0.51
C LEU A 282 36.90 -15.38 -0.66
N HIS A 283 37.74 -16.28 -0.17
CA HIS A 283 37.56 -17.73 -0.28
C HIS A 283 36.95 -18.36 0.97
N ILE A 284 37.06 -17.67 2.12
CA ILE A 284 36.46 -18.11 3.38
C ILE A 284 34.94 -18.19 3.23
N LYS A 285 34.38 -19.39 3.40
CA LYS A 285 32.94 -19.62 3.49
C LYS A 285 32.55 -20.02 4.90
N THR A 286 31.60 -19.30 5.48
CA THR A 286 30.98 -19.64 6.76
C THR A 286 29.88 -20.68 6.56
N SER A 287 30.01 -21.85 7.19
CA SER A 287 28.96 -22.87 7.24
C SER A 287 28.50 -23.15 8.68
N PHE A 288 27.29 -23.69 8.79
CA PHE A 288 26.67 -24.08 10.05
C PHE A 288 26.54 -25.59 10.10
N CYS A 289 26.80 -26.18 11.27
CA CYS A 289 26.55 -27.59 11.53
C CYS A 289 25.64 -27.75 12.73
N ALA A 290 24.66 -28.65 12.59
CA ALA A 290 23.75 -28.97 13.67
C ALA A 290 24.41 -29.88 14.72
N PRO A 291 24.01 -29.81 16.00
CA PRO A 291 24.51 -30.72 17.03
C PRO A 291 24.33 -32.20 16.62
N GLY A 292 25.39 -33.00 16.74
CA GLY A 292 25.38 -34.41 16.37
C GLY A 292 25.68 -34.71 14.88
N GLU A 293 25.90 -33.70 14.04
CA GLU A 293 26.46 -33.91 12.70
C GLU A 293 27.98 -34.16 12.75
N TYR A 294 28.45 -34.94 11.79
CA TYR A 294 29.87 -35.27 11.61
C TYR A 294 30.42 -34.38 10.49
N LEU A 295 31.43 -33.56 10.82
CA LEU A 295 32.12 -32.70 9.85
C LEU A 295 33.10 -33.48 8.98
N LEU A 296 33.81 -34.40 9.61
CA LEU A 296 34.84 -35.23 8.99
C LEU A 296 34.60 -36.66 9.44
N ARG A 297 34.67 -37.61 8.51
CA ARG A 297 34.74 -39.03 8.84
C ARG A 297 36.12 -39.54 8.54
N GLN A 298 36.57 -40.50 9.34
CA GLN A 298 37.84 -41.18 9.09
C GLN A 298 37.77 -41.88 7.73
N GLY A 299 38.74 -41.60 6.88
CA GLY A 299 38.80 -42.10 5.50
C GLY A 299 38.25 -41.15 4.44
N ASP A 300 37.64 -40.02 4.82
CA ASP A 300 37.24 -38.99 3.85
C ASP A 300 38.47 -38.23 3.33
N ALA A 301 38.48 -37.94 2.03
CA ALA A 301 39.46 -37.05 1.44
C ALA A 301 39.24 -35.62 1.95
N LEU A 302 40.25 -35.01 2.57
CA LEU A 302 40.14 -33.64 3.07
C LEU A 302 40.12 -32.66 1.89
N GLN A 303 38.95 -32.10 1.59
CA GLN A 303 38.79 -31.16 0.47
C GLN A 303 39.03 -29.70 0.88
N ALA A 304 38.89 -29.37 2.17
CA ALA A 304 39.57 -28.20 2.73
C ALA A 304 39.60 -28.20 4.26
N ILE A 305 40.17 -27.13 4.79
CA ILE A 305 40.49 -26.92 6.20
C ILE A 305 39.30 -26.26 6.89
N PHE A 306 38.92 -26.76 8.06
CA PHE A 306 37.82 -26.22 8.86
C PHE A 306 38.37 -25.48 10.09
N LEU A 307 37.97 -24.22 10.26
CA LEU A 307 38.25 -23.43 11.47
C LEU A 307 36.96 -23.21 12.24
N VAL A 308 36.96 -23.55 13.54
CA VAL A 308 35.80 -23.39 14.43
C VAL A 308 35.86 -22.02 15.09
N VAL A 309 34.86 -21.17 14.81
CA VAL A 309 34.80 -19.79 15.33
C VAL A 309 34.05 -19.72 16.66
N LEU A 310 32.93 -20.44 16.78
CA LEU A 310 32.09 -20.49 17.97
C LEU A 310 31.53 -21.92 18.16
N GLY A 311 31.49 -22.41 19.40
CA GLY A 311 30.95 -23.73 19.76
C GLY A 311 32.02 -24.72 20.23
N PHE A 312 31.58 -25.82 20.87
CA PHE A 312 32.46 -26.85 21.43
C PHE A 312 32.45 -28.10 20.55
N HIS A 313 33.62 -28.51 20.07
CA HIS A 313 33.79 -29.78 19.36
C HIS A 313 34.31 -30.85 20.33
N GLY A 314 33.54 -31.93 20.52
CA GLY A 314 33.96 -33.08 21.32
C GLY A 314 34.70 -34.09 20.45
N GLY A 315 36.04 -34.09 20.53
CA GLY A 315 36.85 -35.20 20.02
C GLY A 315 36.71 -36.40 20.96
N ALA A 316 36.13 -37.50 20.48
CA ALA A 316 36.17 -38.77 21.20
C ALA A 316 37.44 -39.51 20.79
N GLU A 317 38.51 -39.36 21.59
CA GLU A 317 39.75 -40.12 21.41
C GLU A 317 39.66 -41.40 22.25
N GLY A 318 39.27 -42.51 21.62
CA GLY A 318 39.22 -43.81 22.27
C GLY A 318 40.63 -44.33 22.54
N ARG A 319 41.12 -44.26 23.78
CA ARG A 319 42.31 -45.01 24.19
C ARG A 319 42.02 -46.50 24.07
N HIS A 320 42.74 -47.15 23.15
CA HIS A 320 42.73 -48.59 22.93
C HIS A 320 43.01 -49.39 24.22
N GLY A 321 41.97 -50.05 24.74
CA GLY A 321 42.05 -51.26 25.54
C GLY A 321 41.35 -52.39 24.76
N ALA A 322 41.97 -53.56 24.71
CA ALA A 322 41.69 -54.65 23.77
C ALA A 322 40.21 -55.08 23.65
N GLY A 323 39.77 -55.31 22.40
CA GLY A 323 38.68 -56.24 22.06
C GLY A 323 37.32 -55.66 21.69
N HIS A 324 37.19 -54.97 20.55
CA HIS A 324 36.01 -54.94 19.65
C HIS A 324 36.25 -53.90 18.52
N PRO A 325 35.78 -54.10 17.27
CA PRO A 325 35.91 -53.10 16.21
C PRO A 325 34.86 -52.00 16.40
N GLY A 326 35.18 -51.02 17.26
CA GLY A 326 34.36 -49.85 17.51
C GLY A 326 34.73 -48.70 16.58
N TYR A 327 33.74 -48.20 15.82
CA TYR A 327 33.85 -47.04 14.94
C TYR A 327 34.19 -45.76 15.74
N ASP A 328 35.32 -45.12 15.42
CA ASP A 328 35.70 -43.80 15.92
C ASP A 328 34.84 -42.70 15.29
N LYS A 329 34.33 -41.79 16.13
CA LYS A 329 33.35 -40.75 15.75
C LYS A 329 33.56 -39.47 16.57
N GLY A 330 34.09 -38.41 15.95
CA GLY A 330 34.10 -37.06 16.54
C GLY A 330 32.72 -36.41 16.42
N LYS A 331 32.09 -36.02 17.54
CA LYS A 331 30.69 -35.56 17.56
C LYS A 331 30.65 -34.07 17.92
N ALA A 332 29.96 -33.26 17.13
CA ALA A 332 29.69 -31.87 17.51
C ALA A 332 28.76 -31.85 18.74
N THR A 333 29.29 -31.45 19.90
CA THR A 333 28.58 -31.36 21.19
C THR A 333 28.34 -29.88 21.52
N GLY A 334 27.48 -29.23 20.74
CA GLY A 334 27.14 -27.82 20.89
C GLY A 334 26.75 -27.19 19.56
N PHE A 335 26.05 -26.05 19.60
CA PHE A 335 25.86 -25.21 18.40
C PHE A 335 27.21 -24.67 17.96
N SER A 336 27.76 -25.21 16.87
CA SER A 336 28.94 -24.64 16.22
C SER A 336 28.51 -23.51 15.30
N HIS A 337 28.73 -22.27 15.73
CA HIS A 337 28.57 -21.09 14.91
C HIS A 337 29.86 -20.86 14.13
N GLY A 338 29.79 -20.91 12.80
CA GLY A 338 30.91 -20.55 11.92
C GLY A 338 31.99 -21.62 11.82
N LEU A 339 31.85 -22.48 10.82
CA LEU A 339 32.97 -23.18 10.22
C LEU A 339 33.46 -22.35 9.04
N ALA A 340 34.71 -21.92 9.07
CA ALA A 340 35.36 -21.37 7.89
C ALA A 340 36.05 -22.49 7.12
N HIS A 341 35.71 -22.63 5.84
CA HIS A 341 36.35 -23.54 4.89
C HIS A 341 37.09 -22.74 3.81
N PHE A 342 38.28 -23.20 3.41
CA PHE A 342 39.16 -22.54 2.42
C PHE A 342 38.97 -23.05 0.99
#